data_AF-A0A4Q3F3B8-F1
#
_entry.id   AF-A0A4Q3F3B8-F1
#
_cell.length_a   1.000
_cell.length_b   1.000
_cell.length_c   1.000
_cell.angle_alpha   90.00
_cell.angle_beta   90.00
_cell.angle_gamma   90.00
#
_symmetry.space_group_name_H-M   'P 1'
#
loop_
_entity.id
_entity.type
_entity.pdbx_description
1 polymer ?
#
loop_
_entity_poly.entity_id
_entity_poly.type
_entity_poly.pdbx_seq_one_letter_code
_entity_poly.pdbx_strand_id
1 'polypeptide(L)'
;MSFANDLVHRFYYKLGYSYRYNKFRKIFKPDVKAEYAGKKLLTGRQGNDLIAKQLESNEPFLAARLGSVELGLIYNYYLYNGKNVEWDKGCVNNMQRNAGFFPTGNEYLIRYCEEMLKHIEQVDLMGVWYNEGEEEICQRYCKPDATFCDLVGIEPFYYPENPWSKQLAGKKVLVIHPFDESINYQYKNNRERIFAGQPDMLPEFELKTIRAVQSIGGDGHGFKTWFEAYESMCKQMQQIDFDVVIIGAGAYGMPLGSFAKQMGKQAIHMGGASQLLFGILGKRWADRSDINIYFNQYWKRPYPQETPDTAQAVENACYW
;
A
#
# COMPACT_ATOMS: atom_id res chain seq x y z
N MET A 1 -24.69 10.46 25.50
CA MET A 1 -24.06 9.63 24.45
C MET A 1 -22.54 9.78 24.51
N SER A 2 -21.98 9.62 25.70
CA SER A 2 -20.55 9.74 26.01
C SER A 2 -20.16 8.56 26.91
N PHE A 3 -18.86 8.27 26.97
CA PHE A 3 -18.17 7.17 27.68
C PHE A 3 -18.19 5.76 27.05
N ALA A 4 -19.27 5.31 26.41
CA ALA A 4 -19.30 3.94 25.86
C ALA A 4 -18.40 3.73 24.61
N ASN A 5 -18.21 4.76 23.78
CA ASN A 5 -17.36 4.68 22.59
C ASN A 5 -15.85 4.60 22.91
N ASP A 6 -15.41 5.13 24.06
CA ASP A 6 -13.99 5.27 24.39
C ASP A 6 -13.36 3.93 24.85
N LEU A 7 -14.17 3.04 25.44
CA LEU A 7 -13.76 1.68 25.84
C LEU A 7 -13.69 0.71 24.65
N VAL A 8 -14.55 0.91 23.66
CA VAL A 8 -14.49 0.22 22.35
C VAL A 8 -13.24 0.69 21.59
N HIS A 9 -12.94 1.99 21.60
CA HIS A 9 -11.77 2.59 20.93
C HIS A 9 -10.42 1.93 21.34
N ARG A 10 -10.24 1.60 22.62
CA ARG A 10 -9.00 0.99 23.15
C ARG A 10 -8.87 -0.51 22.90
N PHE A 11 -9.99 -1.22 22.71
CA PHE A 11 -9.97 -2.68 22.50
C PHE A 11 -9.70 -3.05 21.04
N TYR A 12 -10.08 -2.20 20.09
CA TYR A 12 -10.00 -2.48 18.66
C TYR A 12 -8.60 -2.24 18.06
N TYR A 13 -7.79 -1.38 18.68
CA TYR A 13 -6.39 -1.13 18.28
C TYR A 13 -5.43 -2.29 18.54
N LYS A 14 -5.79 -3.26 19.40
CA LYS A 14 -4.95 -4.42 19.74
C LYS A 14 -5.11 -5.64 18.82
N LEU A 15 -6.04 -5.59 17.87
CA LEU A 15 -6.39 -6.75 17.05
C LEU A 15 -5.65 -6.69 15.71
N GLY A 16 -4.76 -7.66 15.49
CA GLY A 16 -3.94 -7.77 14.29
C GLY A 16 -4.74 -7.91 12.99
N TYR A 17 -4.06 -7.66 11.86
CA TYR A 17 -4.59 -7.69 10.50
C TYR A 17 -5.56 -8.86 10.22
N SER A 18 -5.20 -10.08 10.62
CA SER A 18 -6.01 -11.30 10.39
C SER A 18 -7.31 -11.33 11.21
N TYR A 19 -7.32 -10.76 12.42
CA TYR A 19 -8.52 -10.67 13.24
C TYR A 19 -9.45 -9.60 12.73
N ARG A 20 -8.94 -8.44 12.29
CA ARG A 20 -9.73 -7.39 11.64
C ARG A 20 -10.33 -7.92 10.34
N TYR A 21 -9.52 -8.45 9.44
CA TYR A 21 -9.96 -8.99 8.15
C TYR A 21 -11.02 -10.11 8.30
N ASN A 22 -10.80 -11.10 9.20
CA ASN A 22 -11.72 -12.22 9.36
C ASN A 22 -12.95 -11.91 10.22
N LYS A 23 -12.85 -11.05 11.25
CA LYS A 23 -14.00 -10.68 12.08
C LYS A 23 -14.92 -9.68 11.38
N PHE A 24 -14.37 -8.75 10.60
CA PHE A 24 -15.19 -7.87 9.77
C PHE A 24 -15.99 -8.66 8.73
N ARG A 25 -15.43 -9.68 8.07
CA ARG A 25 -16.21 -10.55 7.14
C ARG A 25 -17.14 -11.58 7.81
N LYS A 26 -16.85 -12.02 9.04
CA LYS A 26 -17.67 -13.04 9.75
C LYS A 26 -18.81 -12.47 10.58
N ILE A 27 -18.66 -11.27 11.14
CA ILE A 27 -19.70 -10.64 12.00
C ILE A 27 -20.55 -9.67 11.18
N PHE A 28 -19.95 -8.99 10.21
CA PHE A 28 -20.68 -8.30 9.17
C PHE A 28 -20.48 -9.13 7.90
N LYS A 29 -21.55 -9.70 7.32
CA LYS A 29 -21.58 -9.63 5.86
C LYS A 29 -21.61 -8.12 5.64
N PRO A 30 -20.54 -7.45 5.15
CA PRO A 30 -20.70 -6.06 4.83
C PRO A 30 -21.85 -6.07 3.84
N ASP A 31 -22.96 -5.39 4.15
CA ASP A 31 -23.89 -5.03 3.09
C ASP A 31 -22.99 -4.48 1.99
N VAL A 32 -23.00 -5.14 0.82
CA VAL A 32 -22.12 -4.77 -0.29
C VAL A 32 -22.44 -3.31 -0.53
N LYS A 33 -21.55 -2.43 -0.06
CA LYS A 33 -21.80 -1.00 -0.10
C LYS A 33 -21.87 -0.66 -1.58
N ALA A 34 -23.05 -0.26 -2.05
CA ALA A 34 -23.21 0.18 -3.43
C ALA A 34 -22.48 1.50 -3.68
N GLU A 35 -22.23 2.25 -2.61
CA GLU A 35 -21.60 3.57 -2.62
C GLU A 35 -20.56 3.70 -1.50
N TYR A 36 -19.53 4.49 -1.75
CA TYR A 36 -18.49 4.86 -0.80
C TYR A 36 -18.14 6.33 -1.00
N ALA A 37 -18.09 7.11 0.08
CA ALA A 37 -17.81 8.55 0.02
C ALA A 37 -18.75 9.31 -0.96
N GLY A 38 -20.02 8.88 -1.02
CA GLY A 38 -21.05 9.47 -1.90
C GLY A 38 -20.90 9.15 -3.39
N LYS A 39 -20.06 8.18 -3.76
CA LYS A 39 -19.85 7.73 -5.15
C LYS A 39 -20.07 6.23 -5.28
N LYS A 40 -20.44 5.78 -6.48
CA LYS A 40 -20.58 4.34 -6.77
C LYS A 40 -19.29 3.59 -6.41
N LEU A 41 -19.43 2.53 -5.63
CA LEU A 41 -18.32 1.64 -5.30
C LEU A 41 -18.23 0.54 -6.35
N LEU A 42 -17.05 0.40 -6.97
CA LEU A 42 -16.77 -0.67 -7.91
C LEU A 42 -16.49 -1.98 -7.17
N THR A 43 -16.94 -3.09 -7.74
CA THR A 43 -16.48 -4.40 -7.29
C THR A 43 -14.97 -4.53 -7.52
N GLY A 44 -14.31 -5.43 -6.82
CA GLY A 44 -12.89 -5.68 -7.08
C GLY A 44 -12.58 -6.04 -8.55
N ARG A 45 -13.45 -6.81 -9.24
CA ARG A 45 -13.29 -7.10 -10.68
C ARG A 45 -13.29 -5.82 -11.52
N GLN A 46 -14.24 -4.93 -11.26
CA GLN A 46 -14.34 -3.64 -11.96
C GLN A 46 -13.14 -2.74 -11.67
N GLY A 47 -12.59 -2.78 -10.44
CA GLY A 47 -11.35 -2.12 -10.09
C GLY A 47 -10.16 -2.64 -10.90
N ASN A 48 -9.99 -3.96 -10.97
CA ASN A 48 -8.96 -4.60 -11.79
C ASN A 48 -9.07 -4.22 -13.27
N ASP A 49 -10.30 -4.21 -13.81
CA ASP A 49 -10.56 -3.84 -15.22
C ASP A 49 -10.23 -2.38 -15.50
N LEU A 50 -10.56 -1.50 -14.55
CA LEU A 50 -10.23 -0.08 -14.66
C LEU A 50 -8.71 0.11 -14.68
N ILE A 51 -7.95 -0.59 -13.83
CA ILE A 51 -6.48 -0.52 -13.85
C ILE A 51 -5.95 -1.01 -15.19
N ALA A 52 -6.43 -2.16 -15.69
CA ALA A 52 -6.00 -2.70 -16.98
C ALA A 52 -6.21 -1.69 -18.12
N LYS A 53 -7.42 -1.10 -18.19
CA LYS A 53 -7.78 -0.06 -19.17
C LYS A 53 -6.89 1.17 -19.05
N GLN A 54 -6.55 1.59 -17.83
CA GLN A 54 -5.68 2.75 -17.64
C GLN A 54 -4.25 2.43 -18.05
N LEU A 55 -3.71 1.26 -17.73
CA LEU A 55 -2.37 0.86 -18.17
C LEU A 55 -2.23 0.83 -19.71
N GLU A 56 -3.30 0.56 -20.44
CA GLU A 56 -3.33 0.64 -21.91
C GLU A 56 -3.31 2.08 -22.45
N SER A 57 -3.92 3.04 -21.74
CA SER A 57 -4.04 4.43 -22.21
C SER A 57 -2.72 5.19 -22.22
N ASN A 58 -1.77 4.78 -21.37
CA ASN A 58 -0.52 5.50 -21.05
C ASN A 58 -0.74 6.92 -20.48
N GLU A 59 -1.96 7.26 -20.09
CA GLU A 59 -2.25 8.52 -19.39
C GLU A 59 -1.81 8.43 -17.91
N PRO A 60 -1.37 9.55 -17.30
CA PRO A 60 -0.96 9.57 -15.91
C PRO A 60 -2.07 9.07 -14.99
N PHE A 61 -1.76 8.09 -14.14
CA PHE A 61 -2.77 7.39 -13.35
C PHE A 61 -2.20 6.92 -12.01
N LEU A 62 -2.99 7.02 -10.95
CA LEU A 62 -2.67 6.51 -9.63
C LEU A 62 -3.81 5.63 -9.08
N ALA A 63 -3.53 4.32 -8.96
CA ALA A 63 -4.27 3.41 -8.11
C ALA A 63 -3.54 3.26 -6.77
N ALA A 64 -4.23 3.54 -5.66
CA ALA A 64 -3.63 3.49 -4.33
C ALA A 64 -4.61 3.01 -3.27
N ARG A 65 -4.10 2.84 -2.05
CA ARG A 65 -4.89 2.53 -0.86
C ARG A 65 -4.34 3.24 0.37
N LEU A 66 -5.19 3.56 1.32
CA LEU A 66 -4.80 4.10 2.60
C LEU A 66 -4.31 2.99 3.54
N GLY A 67 -3.18 3.22 4.20
CA GLY A 67 -2.73 2.34 5.26
C GLY A 67 -3.41 2.62 6.57
N SER A 68 -3.61 1.59 7.38
CA SER A 68 -4.35 1.69 8.63
C SER A 68 -3.64 2.57 9.66
N VAL A 69 -2.31 2.56 9.65
CA VAL A 69 -1.49 3.38 10.56
C VAL A 69 -1.48 4.83 10.10
N GLU A 70 -1.23 5.06 8.82
CA GLU A 70 -1.20 6.39 8.21
C GLU A 70 -2.58 7.06 8.29
N LEU A 71 -3.65 6.31 7.99
CA LEU A 71 -5.03 6.78 8.14
C LEU A 71 -5.36 7.12 9.59
N GLY A 72 -4.94 6.30 10.56
CA GLY A 72 -5.18 6.57 11.97
C GLY A 72 -4.61 7.91 12.41
N LEU A 73 -3.42 8.28 11.92
CA LEU A 73 -2.84 9.60 12.18
C LEU A 73 -3.60 10.72 11.44
N ILE A 74 -3.90 10.55 10.16
CA ILE A 74 -4.63 11.55 9.36
C ILE A 74 -6.03 11.80 9.93
N TYR A 75 -6.72 10.76 10.36
CA TYR A 75 -8.04 10.86 10.97
C TYR A 75 -7.97 11.54 12.33
N ASN A 76 -6.96 11.24 13.16
CA ASN A 76 -6.73 11.98 14.40
C ASN A 76 -6.49 13.48 14.13
N TYR A 77 -5.67 13.82 13.13
CA TYR A 77 -5.46 15.21 12.71
C TYR A 77 -6.77 15.88 12.25
N TYR A 78 -7.58 15.17 11.47
CA TYR A 78 -8.87 15.62 10.96
C TYR A 78 -9.87 15.94 12.09
N LEU A 79 -9.97 15.09 13.12
CA LEU A 79 -10.88 15.30 14.26
C LEU A 79 -10.59 16.60 15.02
N TYR A 80 -9.35 17.06 15.02
CA TYR A 80 -8.92 18.33 15.65
C TYR A 80 -8.93 19.51 14.66
N ASN A 81 -9.45 19.33 13.44
CA ASN A 81 -9.42 20.33 12.36
C ASN A 81 -8.01 20.91 12.10
N GLY A 82 -6.97 20.11 12.33
CA GLY A 82 -5.57 20.50 12.20
C GLY A 82 -5.08 21.57 13.18
N LYS A 83 -5.83 21.90 14.24
CA LYS A 83 -5.46 22.94 15.22
C LYS A 83 -5.30 22.33 16.60
N ASN A 84 -4.22 22.70 17.30
CA ASN A 84 -3.91 22.25 18.67
C ASN A 84 -4.14 20.72 18.83
N VAL A 85 -3.62 19.96 17.87
CA VAL A 85 -3.90 18.53 17.76
C VAL A 85 -3.37 17.80 18.98
N GLU A 86 -4.25 17.11 19.70
CA GLU A 86 -3.84 16.17 20.72
C GLU A 86 -3.71 14.78 20.08
N TRP A 87 -2.48 14.31 20.00
CA TRP A 87 -2.19 13.04 19.34
C TRP A 87 -2.51 11.84 20.22
N ASP A 88 -3.20 10.86 19.64
CA ASP A 88 -3.28 9.53 20.23
C ASP A 88 -1.89 8.90 20.28
N LYS A 89 -1.43 8.59 21.49
CA LYS A 89 -0.07 8.05 21.72
C LYS A 89 0.15 6.71 21.01
N GLY A 90 -0.91 5.90 20.86
CA GLY A 90 -0.88 4.65 20.12
C GLY A 90 -0.64 4.88 18.63
N CYS A 91 -1.37 5.82 18.02
CA CYS A 91 -1.18 6.26 16.63
C CYS A 91 0.26 6.73 16.40
N VAL A 92 0.77 7.64 17.23
CA VAL A 92 2.14 8.17 17.09
C VAL A 92 3.19 7.06 17.19
N ASN A 93 3.06 6.16 18.16
CA ASN A 93 3.97 5.04 18.32
C ASN A 93 3.91 4.09 17.11
N ASN A 94 2.72 3.83 16.56
CA ASN A 94 2.57 3.00 15.37
C ASN A 94 3.16 3.66 14.12
N MET A 95 3.07 4.99 14.00
CA MET A 95 3.71 5.73 12.90
C MET A 95 5.22 5.46 12.86
N GLN A 96 5.91 5.51 14.01
CA GLN A 96 7.33 5.20 14.07
C GLN A 96 7.61 3.70 13.88
N ARG A 97 6.90 2.84 14.63
CA ARG A 97 7.23 1.41 14.71
C ARG A 97 6.82 0.63 13.48
N ASN A 98 5.66 0.91 12.90
CA ASN A 98 5.07 0.10 11.84
C ASN A 98 5.12 0.80 10.48
N ALA A 99 4.82 2.11 10.44
CA ALA A 99 4.81 2.87 9.18
C ALA A 99 6.21 3.40 8.80
N GLY A 100 7.13 3.44 9.77
CA GLY A 100 8.50 3.90 9.58
C GLY A 100 8.60 5.42 9.45
N PHE A 101 7.71 6.19 10.06
CA PHE A 101 7.77 7.65 10.07
C PHE A 101 8.68 8.16 11.19
N PHE A 102 9.57 9.09 10.88
CA PHE A 102 10.53 9.65 11.82
C PHE A 102 10.95 11.07 11.39
N PRO A 103 11.32 11.94 12.35
CA PRO A 103 11.00 11.85 13.77
C PRO A 103 9.50 12.11 14.02
N THR A 104 8.99 11.73 15.19
CA THR A 104 7.57 11.89 15.56
C THR A 104 7.27 13.15 16.37
N GLY A 105 8.04 14.23 16.16
CA GLY A 105 7.75 15.54 16.74
C GLY A 105 6.42 16.09 16.21
N ASN A 106 5.75 16.93 17.00
CA ASN A 106 4.42 17.46 16.66
C ASN A 106 4.40 18.16 15.30
N GLU A 107 5.40 18.99 15.04
CA GLU A 107 5.61 19.70 13.79
C GLU A 107 5.77 18.77 12.57
N TYR A 108 6.43 17.62 12.76
CA TYR A 108 6.61 16.64 11.69
C TYR A 108 5.34 15.85 11.41
N LEU A 109 4.58 15.49 12.45
CA LEU A 109 3.29 14.81 12.32
C LEU A 109 2.26 15.70 11.61
N ILE A 110 2.18 16.99 11.99
CA ILE A 110 1.34 17.97 11.30
C ILE A 110 1.74 18.06 9.83
N ARG A 111 3.03 18.29 9.54
CA ARG A 111 3.54 18.36 8.17
C ARG A 111 3.21 17.11 7.36
N TYR A 112 3.37 15.93 7.96
CA TYR A 112 3.06 14.67 7.30
C TYR A 112 1.58 14.58 6.94
N CYS A 113 0.67 14.92 7.87
CA CYS A 113 -0.76 14.94 7.58
C CYS A 113 -1.08 15.92 6.45
N GLU A 114 -0.55 17.15 6.49
CA GLU A 114 -0.75 18.14 5.44
C GLU A 114 -0.25 17.67 4.06
N GLU A 115 0.92 17.02 4.00
CA GLU A 115 1.44 16.46 2.75
C GLU A 115 0.62 15.27 2.27
N MET A 116 0.24 14.35 3.16
CA MET A 116 -0.57 13.18 2.80
C MET A 116 -1.94 13.57 2.25
N LEU A 117 -2.60 14.59 2.81
CA LEU A 117 -3.87 15.08 2.30
C LEU A 117 -3.75 15.57 0.85
N LYS A 118 -2.65 16.25 0.48
CA LYS A 118 -2.36 16.64 -0.91
C LYS A 118 -2.13 15.43 -1.82
N HIS A 119 -1.52 14.36 -1.31
CA HIS A 119 -1.33 13.13 -2.08
C HIS A 119 -2.64 12.35 -2.29
N ILE A 120 -3.54 12.36 -1.30
CA ILE A 120 -4.88 11.76 -1.41
C ILE A 120 -5.68 12.43 -2.54
N GLU A 121 -5.57 13.76 -2.68
CA GLU A 121 -6.20 14.50 -3.78
C GLU A 121 -5.77 14.02 -5.17
N GLN A 122 -4.59 13.40 -5.30
CA GLN A 122 -4.05 12.93 -6.58
C GLN A 122 -4.54 11.53 -6.98
N VAL A 123 -5.19 10.78 -6.09
CA VAL A 123 -5.60 9.39 -6.34
C VAL A 123 -6.76 9.32 -7.34
N ASP A 124 -6.61 8.50 -8.39
CA ASP A 124 -7.66 8.26 -9.39
C ASP A 124 -8.55 7.08 -9.01
N LEU A 125 -7.95 6.01 -8.50
CA LEU A 125 -8.63 4.82 -8.01
C LEU A 125 -8.16 4.50 -6.59
N MET A 126 -9.07 4.59 -5.63
CA MET A 126 -8.82 4.21 -4.24
C MET A 126 -9.36 2.81 -3.96
N GLY A 127 -8.47 1.88 -3.60
CA GLY A 127 -8.82 0.58 -3.05
C GLY A 127 -9.21 0.73 -1.58
N VAL A 128 -10.49 0.49 -1.25
CA VAL A 128 -11.04 0.75 0.09
C VAL A 128 -10.83 -0.44 1.02
N TRP A 129 -10.24 -0.18 2.19
CA TRP A 129 -9.97 -1.20 3.20
C TRP A 129 -11.06 -1.24 4.29
N TYR A 130 -11.97 -0.26 4.29
CA TYR A 130 -13.05 -0.07 5.26
C TYR A 130 -12.55 0.16 6.69
N ASN A 131 -11.41 0.83 6.83
CA ASN A 131 -10.92 1.26 8.14
C ASN A 131 -11.75 2.44 8.66
N GLU A 132 -11.78 2.61 9.98
CA GLU A 132 -12.42 3.75 10.63
C GLU A 132 -11.82 5.09 10.13
N GLY A 133 -12.68 6.05 9.80
CA GLY A 133 -12.28 7.36 9.26
C GLY A 133 -11.91 7.36 7.77
N GLU A 134 -11.79 6.19 7.13
CA GLU A 134 -11.36 6.11 5.73
C GLU A 134 -12.35 6.79 4.79
N GLU A 135 -13.65 6.57 5.01
CA GLU A 135 -14.72 7.11 4.18
C GLU A 135 -14.82 8.63 4.32
N GLU A 136 -14.72 9.16 5.54
CA GLU A 136 -14.73 10.59 5.83
C GLU A 136 -13.54 11.31 5.20
N ILE A 137 -12.34 10.74 5.31
CA ILE A 137 -11.13 11.29 4.68
C ILE A 137 -11.27 11.24 3.16
N CYS A 138 -11.73 10.12 2.59
CA CYS A 138 -11.94 9.99 1.15
C CYS A 138 -12.97 10.99 0.63
N GLN A 139 -14.11 11.14 1.32
CA GLN A 139 -15.18 12.07 0.94
C GLN A 139 -14.69 13.52 0.92
N ARG A 140 -13.82 13.88 1.86
CA ARG A 140 -13.37 15.26 2.02
C ARG A 140 -12.18 15.64 1.14
N TYR A 141 -11.27 14.70 0.90
CA TYR A 141 -9.97 15.01 0.30
C TYR A 141 -9.69 14.30 -1.02
N CYS A 142 -10.43 13.25 -1.39
CA CYS A 142 -10.28 12.73 -2.75
C CYS A 142 -10.86 13.73 -3.77
N LYS A 143 -10.24 13.83 -4.94
CA LYS A 143 -10.73 14.66 -6.03
C LYS A 143 -12.15 14.25 -6.49
N PRO A 144 -12.94 15.18 -7.07
CA PRO A 144 -14.34 14.94 -7.44
C PRO A 144 -14.55 13.75 -8.40
N ASP A 145 -13.59 13.42 -9.26
CA ASP A 145 -13.63 12.32 -10.23
C ASP A 145 -12.95 11.03 -9.73
N ALA A 146 -12.40 11.01 -8.51
CA ALA A 146 -11.82 9.80 -7.93
C ALA A 146 -12.85 8.66 -7.87
N THR A 147 -12.42 7.46 -8.24
CA THR A 147 -13.21 6.24 -8.21
C THR A 147 -12.79 5.36 -7.02
N PHE A 148 -13.72 4.55 -6.51
CA PHE A 148 -13.47 3.64 -5.40
C PHE A 148 -13.74 2.21 -5.84
N CYS A 149 -12.93 1.26 -5.38
CA CYS A 149 -13.18 -0.18 -5.54
C CYS A 149 -12.85 -0.94 -4.25
N ASP A 150 -13.36 -2.16 -4.10
CA ASP A 150 -12.86 -3.08 -3.08
C ASP A 150 -11.33 -3.19 -3.15
N LEU A 151 -10.66 -3.27 -1.99
CA LEU A 151 -9.19 -3.35 -1.92
C LEU A 151 -8.60 -4.44 -2.83
N VAL A 152 -9.24 -5.61 -2.90
CA VAL A 152 -8.77 -6.71 -3.75
C VAL A 152 -8.71 -6.34 -5.23
N GLY A 153 -9.43 -5.31 -5.67
CA GLY A 153 -9.42 -4.82 -7.05
C GLY A 153 -8.09 -4.24 -7.52
N ILE A 154 -7.23 -3.79 -6.60
CA ILE A 154 -5.89 -3.31 -6.94
C ILE A 154 -4.82 -4.42 -6.87
N GLU A 155 -5.20 -5.63 -6.46
CA GLU A 155 -4.33 -6.78 -6.21
C GLU A 155 -4.56 -7.86 -7.29
N PRO A 156 -3.70 -7.97 -8.32
CA PRO A 156 -4.02 -8.68 -9.57
C PRO A 156 -4.20 -10.19 -9.38
N PHE A 157 -3.55 -10.76 -8.36
CA PHE A 157 -3.60 -12.19 -8.03
C PHE A 157 -4.97 -12.66 -7.52
N TYR A 158 -5.95 -11.76 -7.34
CA TYR A 158 -7.34 -12.15 -7.14
C TYR A 158 -8.13 -12.39 -8.44
N TYR A 159 -7.55 -12.08 -9.61
CA TYR A 159 -8.21 -12.18 -10.92
C TYR A 159 -7.38 -12.96 -11.95
N PRO A 160 -7.04 -14.24 -11.69
CA PRO A 160 -6.11 -15.01 -12.52
C PRO A 160 -6.54 -15.19 -13.98
N GLU A 161 -7.83 -15.09 -14.28
CA GLU A 161 -8.35 -15.21 -15.64
C GLU A 161 -8.03 -13.99 -16.52
N ASN A 162 -7.92 -12.79 -15.93
CA ASN A 162 -7.59 -11.57 -16.65
C ASN A 162 -7.08 -10.50 -15.66
N PRO A 163 -5.86 -10.67 -15.12
CA PRO A 163 -5.28 -9.74 -14.15
C PRO A 163 -4.81 -8.46 -14.85
N TRP A 164 -4.91 -7.31 -14.18
CA TRP A 164 -4.41 -6.05 -14.75
C TRP A 164 -2.91 -6.08 -15.04
N SER A 165 -2.15 -6.92 -14.33
CA SER A 165 -0.70 -7.06 -14.49
C SER A 165 -0.29 -7.59 -15.86
N LYS A 166 -1.22 -8.22 -16.60
CA LYS A 166 -1.04 -8.56 -18.01
C LYS A 166 -0.59 -7.37 -18.84
N GLN A 167 -1.10 -6.17 -18.53
CA GLN A 167 -0.82 -4.95 -19.30
C GLN A 167 0.56 -4.36 -19.00
N LEU A 168 1.33 -4.98 -18.12
CA LEU A 168 2.74 -4.66 -17.93
C LEU A 168 3.62 -5.24 -19.06
N ALA A 169 3.11 -6.18 -19.86
CA ALA A 169 3.89 -6.85 -20.90
C ALA A 169 4.60 -5.84 -21.82
N GLY A 170 5.92 -5.98 -21.94
CA GLY A 170 6.78 -5.13 -22.78
C GLY A 170 7.01 -3.70 -22.28
N LYS A 171 6.43 -3.30 -21.13
CA LYS A 171 6.64 -1.94 -20.56
C LYS A 171 7.96 -1.86 -19.78
N LYS A 172 8.38 -0.63 -19.48
CA LYS A 172 9.41 -0.34 -18.47
C LYS A 172 8.76 -0.20 -17.10
N VAL A 173 8.95 -1.19 -16.24
CA VAL A 173 8.29 -1.25 -14.92
C VAL A 173 9.32 -0.98 -13.83
N LEU A 174 9.15 0.14 -13.13
CA LEU A 174 9.87 0.43 -11.91
C LEU A 174 9.16 -0.24 -10.72
N VAL A 175 9.91 -0.91 -9.85
CA VAL A 175 9.38 -1.45 -8.60
C VAL A 175 10.10 -0.79 -7.43
N ILE A 176 9.33 -0.16 -6.55
CA ILE A 176 9.87 0.45 -5.32
C ILE A 176 9.44 -0.41 -4.14
N HIS A 177 10.39 -1.16 -3.59
CA HIS A 177 10.15 -2.12 -2.52
C HIS A 177 11.39 -2.32 -1.65
N PRO A 178 11.29 -2.64 -0.35
CA PRO A 178 12.44 -3.03 0.46
C PRO A 178 13.12 -4.32 0.01
N PHE A 179 12.43 -5.14 -0.79
CA PHE A 179 12.85 -6.48 -1.22
C PHE A 179 13.34 -6.48 -2.66
N ASP A 180 14.03 -5.42 -3.07
CA ASP A 180 14.48 -5.20 -4.44
C ASP A 180 15.40 -6.32 -4.95
N GLU A 181 16.33 -6.84 -4.13
CA GLU A 181 17.21 -7.94 -4.51
C GLU A 181 16.41 -9.24 -4.70
N SER A 182 15.46 -9.53 -3.81
CA SER A 182 14.56 -10.68 -3.98
C SER A 182 13.67 -10.55 -5.20
N ILE A 183 13.15 -9.36 -5.50
CA ILE A 183 12.33 -9.08 -6.68
C ILE A 183 13.15 -9.29 -7.96
N ASN A 184 14.35 -8.72 -8.02
CA ASN A 184 15.27 -8.91 -9.15
C ASN A 184 15.60 -10.40 -9.36
N TYR A 185 15.92 -11.12 -8.28
CA TYR A 185 16.20 -12.55 -8.36
C TYR A 185 15.00 -13.34 -8.87
N GLN A 186 13.81 -13.14 -8.29
CA GLN A 186 12.60 -13.86 -8.67
C GLN A 186 12.20 -13.58 -10.11
N TYR A 187 12.24 -12.31 -10.52
CA TYR A 187 11.90 -11.93 -11.88
C TYR A 187 12.87 -12.54 -12.91
N LYS A 188 14.18 -12.47 -12.64
CA LYS A 188 15.19 -13.01 -13.55
C LYS A 188 15.16 -14.54 -13.67
N ASN A 189 14.93 -15.25 -12.57
CA ASN A 189 15.15 -16.71 -12.51
C ASN A 189 13.85 -17.53 -12.51
N ASN A 190 12.76 -16.96 -12.01
CA ASN A 190 11.55 -17.71 -11.66
C ASN A 190 10.24 -17.12 -12.21
N ARG A 191 10.27 -16.02 -12.98
CA ARG A 191 9.07 -15.32 -13.51
C ARG A 191 7.99 -16.27 -14.03
N GLU A 192 8.36 -17.18 -14.92
CA GLU A 192 7.44 -18.12 -15.58
C GLU A 192 6.94 -19.25 -14.67
N ARG A 193 7.52 -19.41 -13.48
CA ARG A 193 7.27 -20.53 -12.56
C ARG A 193 6.58 -20.11 -11.26
N ILE A 194 6.64 -18.83 -10.89
CA ILE A 194 5.95 -18.29 -9.70
C ILE A 194 4.44 -18.54 -9.81
N PHE A 195 3.85 -18.18 -10.94
CA PHE A 195 2.44 -18.38 -11.26
C PHE A 195 2.28 -19.45 -12.34
N ALA A 196 2.64 -20.70 -12.02
CA ALA A 196 2.60 -21.81 -12.96
C ALA A 196 1.21 -21.94 -13.63
N GLY A 197 1.18 -21.95 -14.96
CA GLY A 197 -0.06 -22.00 -15.74
C GLY A 197 -0.80 -20.67 -15.89
N GLN A 198 -0.26 -19.56 -15.36
CA GLN A 198 -0.86 -18.22 -15.42
C GLN A 198 0.17 -17.17 -15.88
N PRO A 199 0.61 -17.22 -17.15
CA PRO A 199 1.69 -16.35 -17.65
C PRO A 199 1.32 -14.85 -17.60
N ASP A 200 0.02 -14.53 -17.68
CA ASP A 200 -0.49 -13.15 -17.65
C ASP A 200 -0.35 -12.49 -16.26
N MET A 201 -0.12 -13.27 -15.19
CA MET A 201 0.00 -12.71 -13.84
C MET A 201 1.30 -11.93 -13.64
N LEU A 202 2.40 -12.41 -14.21
CA LEU A 202 3.71 -11.76 -14.18
C LEU A 202 4.37 -11.87 -15.57
N PRO A 203 3.91 -11.05 -16.54
CA PRO A 203 4.40 -11.11 -17.90
C PRO A 203 5.84 -10.58 -18.00
N GLU A 204 6.46 -10.78 -19.17
CA GLU A 204 7.78 -10.21 -19.47
C GLU A 204 7.71 -8.70 -19.72
N PHE A 205 8.60 -7.94 -19.08
CA PHE A 205 8.73 -6.50 -19.10
C PHE A 205 10.15 -6.09 -18.67
N GLU A 206 10.55 -4.85 -18.93
CA GLU A 206 11.84 -4.33 -18.49
C GLU A 206 11.75 -3.94 -17.01
N LEU A 207 12.23 -4.81 -16.11
CA LEU A 207 12.24 -4.55 -14.68
C LEU A 207 13.35 -3.57 -14.27
N LYS A 208 12.98 -2.54 -13.52
CA LYS A 208 13.88 -1.65 -12.78
C LYS A 208 13.47 -1.63 -11.32
N THR A 209 14.41 -1.38 -10.42
CA THR A 209 14.13 -1.38 -8.98
C THR A 209 14.78 -0.21 -8.25
N ILE A 210 14.07 0.36 -7.29
CA ILE A 210 14.65 1.19 -6.23
C ILE A 210 14.39 0.49 -4.90
N ARG A 211 15.43 0.31 -4.09
CA ARG A 211 15.26 -0.14 -2.71
C ARG A 211 14.54 0.94 -1.91
N ALA A 212 13.34 0.63 -1.44
CA ALA A 212 12.61 1.52 -0.55
C ALA A 212 13.36 1.67 0.78
N VAL A 213 13.45 2.91 1.29
CA VAL A 213 14.03 3.16 2.61
C VAL A 213 13.21 2.42 3.67
N GLN A 214 13.86 1.59 4.48
CA GLN A 214 13.21 0.76 5.49
C GLN A 214 13.29 1.37 6.88
N SER A 215 12.55 2.45 7.12
CA SER A 215 12.66 3.19 8.38
C SER A 215 11.78 2.68 9.52
N ILE A 216 11.32 1.44 9.41
CA ILE A 216 10.54 0.75 10.43
C ILE A 216 11.32 0.67 11.76
N GLY A 217 10.65 1.03 12.85
CA GLY A 217 11.28 1.15 14.17
C GLY A 217 11.98 2.49 14.39
N GLY A 218 11.95 3.39 13.40
CA GLY A 218 12.53 4.72 13.47
C GLY A 218 14.01 4.81 13.08
N ASP A 219 14.57 3.78 12.44
CA ASP A 219 15.93 3.88 11.87
C ASP A 219 15.90 4.69 10.57
N GLY A 220 16.45 5.89 10.60
CA GLY A 220 16.49 6.75 9.42
C GLY A 220 17.44 6.29 8.32
N HIS A 221 18.27 5.26 8.55
CA HIS A 221 19.28 4.76 7.60
C HIS A 221 20.12 5.87 6.95
N GLY A 222 20.53 6.85 7.77
CA GLY A 222 21.33 8.00 7.34
C GLY A 222 20.53 9.25 6.98
N PHE A 223 19.19 9.17 6.89
CA PHE A 223 18.32 10.33 6.76
C PHE A 223 17.94 10.91 8.11
N LYS A 224 17.77 12.24 8.21
CA LYS A 224 17.35 12.91 9.44
C LYS A 224 15.84 12.89 9.60
N THR A 225 15.11 12.87 8.49
CA THR A 225 13.64 12.86 8.47
C THR A 225 13.10 11.95 7.39
N TRP A 226 11.88 11.49 7.58
CA TRP A 226 11.09 10.77 6.58
C TRP A 226 10.98 11.58 5.28
N PHE A 227 10.87 12.91 5.37
CA PHE A 227 10.80 13.80 4.21
C PHE A 227 12.09 13.76 3.37
N GLU A 228 13.27 13.76 4.02
CA GLU A 228 14.55 13.62 3.31
C GLU A 228 14.65 12.26 2.60
N ALA A 229 14.21 11.18 3.26
CA ALA A 229 14.18 9.85 2.68
C ALA A 229 13.23 9.76 1.47
N TYR A 230 12.03 10.34 1.60
CA TYR A 230 11.05 10.46 0.52
C TYR A 230 11.63 11.24 -0.67
N GLU A 231 12.19 12.43 -0.45
CA GLU A 231 12.81 13.24 -1.48
C GLU A 231 13.97 12.53 -2.18
N SER A 232 14.77 11.75 -1.44
CA SER A 232 15.85 10.94 -2.02
C SER A 232 15.33 9.84 -2.95
N MET A 233 14.19 9.21 -2.64
CA MET A 233 13.57 8.25 -3.55
C MET A 233 12.95 8.93 -4.76
N CYS A 234 12.32 10.10 -4.60
CA CYS A 234 11.83 10.90 -5.72
C CYS A 234 12.96 11.30 -6.70
N LYS A 235 14.12 11.72 -6.19
CA LYS A 235 15.31 12.01 -7.02
C LYS A 235 15.80 10.79 -7.80
N GLN A 236 15.80 9.61 -7.19
CA GLN A 236 16.13 8.36 -7.88
C GLN A 236 15.13 8.05 -9.00
N MET A 237 13.82 8.22 -8.75
CA MET A 237 12.78 8.03 -9.77
C MET A 237 13.00 8.94 -10.98
N GLN A 238 13.38 10.20 -10.78
CA GLN A 238 13.65 11.14 -11.87
C GLN A 238 14.82 10.73 -12.79
N GLN A 239 15.74 9.89 -12.28
CA GLN A 239 16.90 9.41 -13.04
C GLN A 239 16.62 8.11 -13.79
N ILE A 240 15.44 7.52 -13.60
CA ILE A 240 15.05 6.25 -14.20
C ILE A 240 13.96 6.50 -15.23
N ASP A 241 14.18 6.03 -16.45
CA ASP A 241 13.13 5.99 -17.47
C ASP A 241 12.23 4.76 -17.25
N PHE A 242 10.96 4.99 -16.91
CA PHE A 242 9.95 3.94 -16.69
C PHE A 242 8.57 4.42 -17.17
N ASP A 243 7.67 3.50 -17.49
CA ASP A 243 6.28 3.79 -17.88
C ASP A 243 5.33 3.67 -16.69
N VAL A 244 5.53 2.60 -15.90
CA VAL A 244 4.67 2.21 -14.78
C VAL A 244 5.54 1.98 -13.54
N VAL A 245 5.04 2.36 -12.37
CA VAL A 245 5.65 2.03 -11.08
C VAL A 245 4.73 1.19 -10.20
N ILE A 246 5.26 0.11 -9.63
CA ILE A 246 4.58 -0.72 -8.61
C ILE A 246 5.25 -0.46 -7.26
N ILE A 247 4.45 -0.13 -6.24
CA ILE A 247 4.98 0.41 -4.98
C ILE A 247 4.49 -0.40 -3.78
N GLY A 248 5.44 -0.93 -3.02
CA GLY A 248 5.23 -1.46 -1.68
C GLY A 248 6.28 -0.88 -0.73
N ALA A 249 6.02 0.31 -0.17
CA ALA A 249 7.03 1.09 0.54
C ALA A 249 6.49 1.77 1.81
N GLY A 250 5.71 1.06 2.64
CA GLY A 250 5.19 1.61 3.92
C GLY A 250 4.51 2.98 3.76
N ALA A 251 4.79 3.91 4.67
CA ALA A 251 4.28 5.28 4.63
C ALA A 251 4.66 6.07 3.35
N TYR A 252 5.73 5.67 2.65
CA TYR A 252 6.14 6.31 1.40
C TYR A 252 5.26 5.93 0.21
N GLY A 253 4.46 4.86 0.32
CA GLY A 253 3.81 4.22 -0.82
C GLY A 253 2.90 5.14 -1.65
N MET A 254 1.95 5.80 -0.98
CA MET A 254 1.05 6.75 -1.64
C MET A 254 1.74 8.04 -2.11
N PRO A 255 2.61 8.69 -1.30
CA PRO A 255 3.41 9.84 -1.76
C PRO A 255 4.21 9.56 -3.02
N LEU A 256 4.93 8.44 -3.08
CA LEU A 256 5.72 8.05 -4.26
C LEU A 256 4.83 7.80 -5.49
N GLY A 257 3.65 7.22 -5.31
CA GLY A 257 2.69 7.03 -6.39
C GLY A 257 2.11 8.35 -6.91
N SER A 258 1.81 9.28 -6.00
CA SER A 258 1.39 10.64 -6.33
C SER A 258 2.48 11.39 -7.10
N PHE A 259 3.73 11.27 -6.68
CA PHE A 259 4.88 11.86 -7.38
C PHE A 259 5.07 11.26 -8.78
N ALA A 260 4.98 9.94 -8.93
CA ALA A 260 5.05 9.29 -10.25
C ALA A 260 3.97 9.82 -11.20
N LYS A 261 2.73 9.99 -10.72
CA LYS A 261 1.66 10.58 -11.52
C LYS A 261 1.98 12.02 -11.95
N GLN A 262 2.54 12.83 -11.06
CA GLN A 262 2.98 14.20 -11.39
C GLN A 262 4.11 14.23 -12.44
N MET A 263 4.96 13.19 -12.48
CA MET A 263 5.94 12.98 -13.55
C MET A 263 5.32 12.52 -14.88
N GLY A 264 4.00 12.38 -14.95
CA GLY A 264 3.28 11.87 -16.12
C GLY A 264 3.32 10.35 -16.25
N LYS A 265 3.62 9.62 -15.16
CA LYS A 265 3.72 8.15 -15.15
C LYS A 265 2.49 7.49 -14.54
N GLN A 266 2.41 6.17 -14.65
CA GLN A 266 1.35 5.38 -14.05
C GLN A 266 1.85 4.70 -12.78
N ALA A 267 1.04 4.65 -11.73
CA ALA A 267 1.45 4.16 -10.42
C ALA A 267 0.39 3.26 -9.79
N ILE A 268 0.83 2.14 -9.24
CA ILE A 268 0.00 1.16 -8.53
C ILE A 268 0.62 0.88 -7.16
N HIS A 269 -0.05 1.35 -6.10
CA HIS A 269 0.36 1.13 -4.72
C HIS A 269 -0.53 0.09 -4.03
N MET A 270 -0.01 -1.14 -3.87
CA MET A 270 -0.70 -2.24 -3.15
C MET A 270 -0.23 -2.40 -1.69
N GLY A 271 0.72 -1.56 -1.25
CA GLY A 271 1.36 -1.74 0.05
C GLY A 271 2.13 -3.06 0.13
N GLY A 272 2.01 -3.77 1.25
CA GLY A 272 2.78 -5.01 1.45
C GLY A 272 2.29 -6.21 0.65
N ALA A 273 1.15 -6.12 -0.04
CA ALA A 273 0.71 -7.15 -0.98
C ALA A 273 1.57 -7.18 -2.26
N SER A 274 2.29 -6.09 -2.56
CA SER A 274 3.16 -5.99 -3.74
C SER A 274 4.19 -7.13 -3.84
N GLN A 275 4.67 -7.64 -2.71
CA GLN A 275 5.64 -8.75 -2.69
C GLN A 275 5.09 -10.06 -3.28
N LEU A 276 3.77 -10.27 -3.22
CA LEU A 276 3.13 -11.48 -3.73
C LEU A 276 3.20 -11.58 -5.26
N LEU A 277 3.12 -10.44 -5.94
CA LEU A 277 3.27 -10.37 -7.41
C LEU A 277 4.64 -10.89 -7.88
N PHE A 278 5.66 -10.87 -7.02
CA PHE A 278 7.01 -11.33 -7.35
C PHE A 278 7.35 -12.68 -6.70
N GLY A 279 6.37 -13.41 -6.16
CA GLY A 279 6.60 -14.73 -5.57
C GLY A 279 7.38 -14.68 -4.25
N ILE A 280 7.27 -13.59 -3.50
CA ILE A 280 7.95 -13.41 -2.21
C ILE A 280 6.95 -13.65 -1.08
N LEU A 281 7.18 -14.72 -0.33
CA LEU A 281 6.34 -15.16 0.76
C LEU A 281 6.71 -14.42 2.06
N GLY A 282 5.71 -13.83 2.70
CA GLY A 282 5.79 -13.25 4.03
C GLY A 282 4.88 -14.02 5.00
N LYS A 283 5.15 -13.96 6.30
CA LYS A 283 4.45 -14.74 7.32
C LYS A 283 2.95 -14.50 7.33
N ARG A 284 2.51 -13.27 7.05
CA ARG A 284 1.08 -12.89 6.94
C ARG A 284 0.32 -13.73 5.93
N TRP A 285 1.00 -14.13 4.86
CA TRP A 285 0.38 -14.74 3.69
C TRP A 285 0.44 -16.28 3.72
N ALA A 286 1.30 -16.85 4.57
CA ALA A 286 1.59 -18.29 4.58
C ALA A 286 0.34 -19.16 4.79
N ASP A 287 -0.55 -18.73 5.68
CA ASP A 287 -1.75 -19.50 6.07
C ASP A 287 -3.02 -19.01 5.37
N ARG A 288 -2.92 -18.09 4.41
CA ARG A 288 -4.07 -17.54 3.69
C ARG A 288 -4.47 -18.44 2.53
N SER A 289 -5.59 -19.15 2.68
CA SER A 289 -6.14 -20.07 1.68
C SER A 289 -6.46 -19.42 0.33
N ASP A 290 -6.69 -18.11 0.31
CA ASP A 290 -6.99 -17.36 -0.90
C ASP A 290 -5.75 -16.95 -1.70
N ILE A 291 -4.55 -17.11 -1.12
CA ILE A 291 -3.26 -16.75 -1.74
C ILE A 291 -2.36 -17.98 -1.89
N ASN A 292 -2.41 -18.91 -0.93
CA ASN A 292 -1.53 -20.08 -0.92
C ASN A 292 -1.75 -21.05 -2.09
N ILE A 293 -2.85 -20.88 -2.86
CA ILE A 293 -3.11 -21.56 -4.13
C ILE A 293 -1.98 -21.36 -5.16
N TYR A 294 -1.22 -20.27 -5.05
CA TYR A 294 -0.10 -19.99 -5.94
C TYR A 294 1.23 -20.58 -5.46
N PHE A 295 1.32 -20.98 -4.19
CA PHE A 295 2.59 -21.36 -3.59
C PHE A 295 3.12 -22.66 -4.17
N ASN A 296 4.38 -22.63 -4.56
CA ASN A 296 5.14 -23.76 -5.09
C ASN A 296 6.62 -23.59 -4.72
N GLN A 297 7.46 -24.53 -5.14
CA GLN A 297 8.90 -24.54 -4.80
C GLN A 297 9.71 -23.32 -5.28
N TYR A 298 9.16 -22.48 -6.16
CA TYR A 298 9.80 -21.27 -6.68
C TYR A 298 9.45 -20.00 -5.89
N TRP A 299 8.53 -20.09 -4.93
CA TRP A 299 8.29 -19.02 -3.97
C TRP A 299 9.40 -19.01 -2.92
N LYS A 300 9.86 -17.81 -2.53
CA LYS A 300 10.93 -17.66 -1.53
C LYS A 300 10.55 -16.66 -0.46
N ARG A 301 11.20 -16.74 0.70
CA ARG A 301 11.25 -15.64 1.66
C ARG A 301 12.19 -14.53 1.14
N PRO A 302 12.02 -13.27 1.58
CA PRO A 302 12.99 -12.21 1.26
C PRO A 302 14.39 -12.59 1.76
N TYR A 303 15.42 -11.95 1.21
CA TYR A 303 16.78 -12.23 1.65
C TYR A 303 17.02 -11.74 3.09
N PRO A 304 17.96 -12.34 3.83
CA PRO A 304 18.27 -11.92 5.19
C PRO A 304 18.64 -10.44 5.30
N GLN A 305 19.43 -9.91 4.36
CA GLN A 305 19.81 -8.49 4.33
C GLN A 305 18.64 -7.53 4.02
N GLU A 306 17.50 -8.06 3.55
CA GLU A 306 16.26 -7.32 3.35
C GLU A 306 15.34 -7.40 4.58
N THR A 307 15.81 -8.03 5.65
CA THR A 307 15.12 -8.16 6.93
C THR A 307 15.73 -7.20 7.94
N PRO A 308 15.04 -6.11 8.33
CA PRO A 308 15.54 -5.22 9.35
C PRO A 308 15.54 -5.92 10.71
N ASP A 309 16.47 -5.55 11.59
CA ASP A 309 16.57 -6.09 12.96
C ASP A 309 15.27 -5.86 13.75
N THR A 310 14.52 -4.82 13.40
CA THR A 310 13.24 -4.44 14.00
C THR A 310 12.04 -5.23 13.44
N ALA A 311 12.22 -6.15 12.49
CA ALA A 311 11.14 -6.88 11.82
C ALA A 311 10.17 -7.56 12.80
N GLN A 312 10.65 -8.14 13.90
CA GLN A 312 9.80 -8.79 14.91
C GLN A 312 8.82 -7.82 15.57
N ALA A 313 9.18 -6.54 15.69
CA ALA A 313 8.29 -5.52 16.23
C ALA A 313 7.14 -5.15 15.28
N VAL A 314 7.25 -5.48 13.99
CA VAL A 314 6.22 -5.21 12.97
C VAL A 314 5.36 -6.43 12.76
N GLU A 315 4.29 -6.49 13.55
CA GLU A 315 3.27 -7.54 13.46
C GLU A 315 3.88 -8.96 13.47
N ASN A 316 4.91 -9.18 14.30
CA ASN A 316 5.66 -10.44 14.40
C ASN A 316 6.34 -10.87 13.09
N ALA A 317 7.01 -9.92 12.42
CA ALA A 317 7.69 -10.08 11.14
C ALA A 317 6.74 -10.50 10.01
N CYS A 318 5.59 -9.84 9.89
CA CYS A 318 4.51 -10.26 9.00
C CYS A 318 4.86 -10.27 7.50
N TYR A 319 5.80 -9.43 7.05
CA TYR A 319 6.23 -9.33 5.65
C TYR A 319 7.39 -10.28 5.30
N TRP A 320 8.07 -10.81 6.32
CA TRP A 320 9.21 -11.71 6.22
C TRP A 320 8.78 -13.16 6.50
#